data_AF-A0A2T3JW39-F1
#
_entry.id   AF-A0A2T3JW39-F1
#
_cell.length_a   1.000
_cell.length_b   1.000
_cell.length_c   1.000
_cell.angle_alpha   90.00
_cell.angle_beta   90.00
_cell.angle_gamma   90.00
#
_symmetry.space_group_name_H-M   'P 1'
#
loop_
_entity.id
_entity.type
_entity.pdbx_description
1 polymer ?
#
loop_
_entity_poly.entity_id
_entity_poly.type
_entity_poly.pdbx_seq_one_letter_code
_entity_poly.pdbx_strand_id
1 'polypeptide(L)'
;MFIEMKIGLAVIFFIWMLTRSLYKKATWVQLTIVGLQIFSVLLLIELSITHYFPEFLEAKWLIGVFFATVFILAAAKEHYLSKSEQQEIK
;
A
#
# COMPACT_ATOMS: atom_id res chain seq x y z
N MET A 1 6.34 5.13 -24.68
CA MET A 1 7.60 4.46 -24.25
C MET A 1 8.10 4.87 -22.86
N PHE A 2 8.55 6.12 -22.61
CA PHE A 2 9.12 6.48 -21.29
C PHE A 2 8.10 6.49 -20.13
N ILE A 3 6.89 6.99 -20.38
CA ILE A 3 5.82 7.02 -19.36
C ILE A 3 5.25 5.63 -19.10
N GLU A 4 5.04 4.82 -20.14
CA GLU A 4 4.59 3.43 -20.02
C GLU A 4 5.60 2.59 -19.23
N MET A 5 6.90 2.82 -19.43
CA MET A 5 7.96 2.16 -18.65
C MET A 5 7.89 2.57 -17.17
N LYS A 6 7.64 3.84 -16.85
CA LYS A 6 7.44 4.31 -15.47
C LYS A 6 6.21 3.66 -14.82
N ILE A 7 5.12 3.56 -15.56
CA ILE A 7 3.89 2.92 -15.09
C ILE A 7 4.12 1.42 -14.87
N GLY A 8 4.78 0.75 -15.81
CA GLY A 8 5.17 -0.66 -15.65
C GLY A 8 6.02 -0.90 -14.41
N LEU A 9 7.02 -0.05 -14.16
CA LEU A 9 7.84 -0.11 -12.94
C LEU A 9 7.02 0.15 -11.67
N ALA A 10 6.10 1.11 -11.70
CA ALA A 10 5.21 1.40 -10.56
C ALA A 10 4.28 0.21 -10.26
N VAL A 11 3.75 -0.47 -11.29
CA VAL A 11 2.96 -1.69 -11.14
C VAL A 11 3.80 -2.81 -10.52
N ILE A 12 5.01 -3.06 -11.04
CA ILE A 12 5.91 -4.08 -10.49
C ILE A 12 6.22 -3.78 -9.01
N PHE A 13 6.54 -2.52 -8.70
CA PHE A 13 6.82 -2.09 -7.33
C PHE A 13 5.62 -2.27 -6.41
N PHE A 14 4.41 -1.91 -6.86
CA PHE A 14 3.18 -2.11 -6.11
C PHE A 14 2.91 -3.60 -5.84
N ILE A 15 2.99 -4.45 -6.86
CA ILE A 15 2.81 -5.91 -6.71
C ILE A 15 3.84 -6.47 -5.72
N TRP A 16 5.09 -6.06 -5.83
CA TRP A 16 6.13 -6.47 -4.90
C TRP A 16 5.80 -6.06 -3.46
N MET A 17 5.24 -4.86 -3.24
CA MET A 17 4.80 -4.39 -1.92
C MET A 17 3.63 -5.20 -1.36
N LEU A 18 2.70 -5.68 -2.19
CA LEU A 18 1.61 -6.56 -1.75
C LEU A 18 2.11 -7.90 -1.21
N THR A 19 3.28 -8.38 -1.67
CA THR A 19 3.86 -9.64 -1.15
C THR A 19 4.53 -9.50 0.21
N ARG A 20 4.71 -8.27 0.73
CA ARG A 20 5.36 -8.03 2.01
C ARG A 20 4.37 -8.20 3.16
N SER A 21 4.48 -9.34 3.85
CA SER A 21 3.72 -9.61 5.08
C SER A 21 4.18 -8.70 6.23
N LEU A 22 3.25 -8.34 7.11
CA LEU A 22 3.48 -7.57 8.33
C LEU A 22 3.55 -8.48 9.58
N TYR A 23 3.12 -9.73 9.46
CA TYR A 23 3.02 -10.72 10.52
C TYR A 23 4.33 -10.98 11.28
N LYS A 24 4.25 -11.00 12.62
CA LYS A 24 5.37 -11.22 13.56
C LYS A 24 6.58 -10.29 13.36
N LYS A 25 6.41 -9.14 12.70
CA LYS A 25 7.45 -8.12 12.57
C LYS A 25 7.38 -7.10 13.70
N ALA A 26 8.51 -6.48 14.03
CA ALA A 26 8.55 -5.37 14.95
C ALA A 26 7.67 -4.20 14.45
N THR A 27 7.02 -3.47 15.36
CA THR A 27 6.08 -2.39 15.04
C THR A 27 6.67 -1.35 14.08
N TRP A 28 7.93 -0.96 14.27
CA TRP A 28 8.62 -0.01 13.38
C TRP A 28 8.81 -0.55 11.95
N VAL A 29 9.03 -1.86 11.80
CA VAL A 29 9.14 -2.51 10.49
C VAL A 29 7.76 -2.61 9.83
N GLN A 30 6.71 -2.91 10.61
CA GLN A 30 5.33 -2.88 10.13
C GLN A 30 4.97 -1.48 9.60
N LEU A 31 5.23 -0.43 10.39
CA LEU A 31 5.00 0.96 9.99
C LEU A 31 5.74 1.33 8.70
N THR A 32 7.00 0.92 8.57
CA THR A 32 7.79 1.16 7.36
C THR A 32 7.19 0.47 6.14
N ILE A 33 6.79 -0.80 6.26
CA ILE A 33 6.18 -1.56 5.16
C ILE A 33 4.84 -0.94 4.76
N VAL A 34 4.00 -0.56 5.72
CA VAL A 34 2.71 0.09 5.45
C VAL A 34 2.90 1.44 4.77
N GLY A 35 3.83 2.27 5.26
CA GLY A 35 4.15 3.54 4.63
C GLY A 35 4.61 3.37 3.18
N LEU A 36 5.43 2.35 2.92
CA LEU A 36 5.88 1.99 1.57
C LEU A 36 4.74 1.45 0.69
N GLN A 37 3.82 0.66 1.23
CA GLN A 37 2.61 0.20 0.54
C GLN A 37 1.71 1.38 0.15
N ILE A 38 1.44 2.30 1.07
CA ILE A 38 0.68 3.53 0.82
C ILE A 38 1.38 4.37 -0.26
N PHE A 39 2.69 4.58 -0.15
CA PHE A 39 3.44 5.33 -1.15
C PHE A 39 3.35 4.68 -2.54
N SER A 40 3.49 3.35 -2.61
CA SER A 40 3.42 2.63 -3.89
C SER A 40 2.06 2.75 -4.58
N VAL A 41 0.95 2.68 -3.83
CA VAL A 41 -0.39 2.84 -4.41
C VAL A 41 -0.67 4.28 -4.82
N LEU A 42 -0.24 5.26 -4.02
CA LEU A 42 -0.39 6.68 -4.36
C LEU A 42 0.38 7.02 -5.64
N LEU A 43 1.61 6.52 -5.78
CA LEU A 43 2.41 6.70 -6.99
C LEU A 43 1.72 6.07 -8.22
N LEU A 44 1.16 4.86 -8.07
CA LEU A 44 0.47 4.18 -9.15
C LEU A 44 -0.80 4.93 -9.57
N ILE A 45 -1.58 5.41 -8.60
CA ILE A 45 -2.78 6.24 -8.83
C ILE A 45 -2.40 7.54 -9.53
N GLU A 46 -1.36 8.25 -9.06
CA GLU A 46 -0.88 9.49 -9.65
C GLU A 46 -0.56 9.31 -11.13
N LEU A 47 0.25 8.29 -11.45
CA LEU A 47 0.66 8.03 -12.82
C LEU A 47 -0.51 7.56 -13.70
N SER A 48 -1.41 6.73 -13.15
CA SER A 48 -2.53 6.17 -13.91
C SER A 48 -3.60 7.22 -14.20
N ILE A 49 -4.00 8.01 -13.21
CA ILE A 49 -5.02 9.06 -13.38
C ILE A 49 -4.49 10.18 -14.27
N THR A 50 -3.25 10.61 -14.06
CA THR A 50 -2.67 11.71 -14.87
C THR A 50 -2.52 11.33 -16.34
N HIS A 51 -2.31 10.04 -16.65
CA HIS A 51 -2.01 9.61 -18.02
C HIS A 51 -3.17 8.92 -18.75
N TYR A 52 -3.92 8.06 -18.06
CA TYR A 52 -4.96 7.23 -18.69
C TYR A 52 -6.38 7.64 -18.34
N PHE A 53 -6.60 8.26 -17.17
CA PHE A 53 -7.94 8.57 -16.67
C PHE A 53 -8.03 10.02 -16.13
N PRO A 54 -7.70 11.04 -16.95
CA PRO A 54 -7.63 12.42 -16.49
C PRO A 54 -8.97 12.95 -15.99
N GLU A 55 -10.10 12.36 -16.41
CA GLU A 55 -11.44 12.68 -15.91
C GLU A 55 -11.61 12.44 -14.39
N PHE A 56 -10.73 11.66 -13.76
CA PHE A 56 -10.74 11.42 -12.31
C PHE A 56 -9.70 12.26 -11.54
N LEU A 57 -9.11 13.30 -12.15
CA LEU A 57 -8.08 14.12 -11.50
C LEU A 57 -8.55 14.73 -10.17
N GLU A 58 -9.80 15.19 -10.11
CA GLU A 58 -10.41 15.75 -8.90
C GLU A 58 -10.67 14.67 -7.84
N ALA A 59 -11.00 13.45 -8.27
CA ALA A 59 -11.26 12.31 -7.39
C ALA A 59 -9.98 11.60 -6.92
N LYS A 60 -8.83 11.90 -7.53
CA LYS A 60 -7.53 11.25 -7.27
C LYS A 60 -7.18 11.15 -5.78
N TRP A 61 -7.36 12.25 -5.05
CA TRP A 61 -7.08 12.30 -3.62
C TRP A 61 -8.00 11.38 -2.82
N LEU A 62 -9.28 11.34 -3.18
CA LEU A 62 -10.30 10.53 -2.52
C LEU A 62 -10.01 9.04 -2.73
N ILE A 63 -9.65 8.66 -3.97
CA ILE A 63 -9.19 7.31 -4.31
C ILE A 63 -7.92 6.95 -3.53
N GLY A 64 -6.95 7.87 -3.47
CA GLY A 64 -5.71 7.68 -2.71
C GLY A 64 -5.95 7.45 -1.21
N VAL A 65 -6.81 8.25 -0.59
CA VAL A 65 -7.19 8.09 0.84
C VAL A 65 -7.90 6.76 1.07
N PHE A 66 -8.79 6.34 0.17
CA PHE A 66 -9.47 5.05 0.26
C PHE A 66 -8.46 3.90 0.31
N PHE A 67 -7.53 3.83 -0.65
CA PHE A 67 -6.52 2.76 -0.67
C PHE A 67 -5.55 2.85 0.51
N ALA A 68 -5.16 4.05 0.94
CA ALA A 68 -4.32 4.21 2.12
C ALA A 68 -5.00 3.65 3.37
N THR A 69 -6.30 3.90 3.53
CA THR A 69 -7.11 3.36 4.63
C THR A 69 -7.13 1.84 4.61
N VAL A 70 -7.26 1.21 3.43
CA VAL A 70 -7.22 -0.25 3.28
C VAL A 70 -5.89 -0.83 3.79
N PHE A 71 -4.75 -0.22 3.45
CA PHE A 71 -3.45 -0.68 3.93
C PHE A 71 -3.28 -0.52 5.45
N ILE A 72 -3.77 0.59 6.01
CA ILE A 72 -3.76 0.81 7.47
C ILE A 72 -4.62 -0.24 8.17
N LEU A 73 -5.81 -0.53 7.66
CA LEU A 73 -6.70 -1.55 8.23
C LEU A 73 -6.09 -2.95 8.14
N ALA A 74 -5.49 -3.30 7.00
CA ALA A 74 -4.78 -4.58 6.83
C ALA A 74 -3.65 -4.72 7.87
N ALA A 75 -2.89 -3.65 8.09
CA ALA A 75 -1.83 -3.62 9.09
C ALA A 75 -2.34 -3.74 10.52
N ALA A 76 -3.42 -3.04 10.85
CA ALA A 76 -4.06 -3.12 12.17
C ALA A 76 -4.55 -4.55 12.46
N LYS A 77 -5.14 -5.21 11.46
CA LYS A 77 -5.57 -6.62 11.56
C LYS A 77 -4.38 -7.55 11.81
N GLU A 78 -3.30 -7.44 11.03
CA GLU A 78 -2.11 -8.27 11.21
C GLU A 78 -1.42 -8.03 12.55
N HIS A 79 -1.39 -6.78 13.02
CA HIS A 79 -0.86 -6.43 14.33
C HIS A 79 -1.68 -7.07 15.47
N TYR A 80 -3.01 -7.00 15.39
CA TYR A 80 -3.90 -7.62 16.37
C TYR A 80 -3.71 -9.14 16.43
N LEU A 81 -3.71 -9.82 15.27
CA LEU A 81 -3.49 -11.27 15.18
C LEU A 81 -2.13 -11.69 15.72
N SER A 82 -1.08 -10.92 15.41
CA SER A 82 0.27 -11.20 15.92
C SER A 82 0.34 -11.08 17.44
N LYS A 83 -0.46 -10.21 18.06
CA LYS A 83 -0.51 -10.02 19.51
C LYS A 83 -1.36 -11.09 20.20
N SER A 84 -2.50 -11.47 19.61
CA SER A 84 -3.37 -12.51 20.18
C SER A 84 -2.67 -13.87 20.26
N GLU A 85 -1.93 -14.27 19.22
CA GLU A 85 -1.14 -15.51 19.27
C GLU A 85 -0.03 -15.48 20.33
N GLN A 86 0.61 -14.32 20.55
CA GLN A 86 1.61 -14.18 21.61
C GLN A 86 1.01 -14.30 23.02
N GLN A 87 -0.29 -14.04 23.17
CA GLN A 87 -1.01 -14.21 24.44
C GLN A 87 -1.49 -15.65 24.66
N GLU A 88 -1.79 -16.41 23.61
CA GLU A 88 -2.20 -17.83 23.72
C GLU A 88 -1.03 -18.79 24.02
N ILE A 89 0.21 -18.41 23.71
CA ILE A 89 1.41 -19.23 23.93
C ILE A 89 2.03 -18.99 25.33
N LYS A 90 1.51 -18.05 26.12
CA LYS A 90 1.95 -17.76 27.50
C LYS A 90 0.99 -18.32 28.53
#